data_AF-A0A2J4ZK77-F1
#
_entry.id   AF-A0A2J4ZK77-F1
#
_cell.length_a   1.000
_cell.length_b   1.000
_cell.length_c   1.000
_cell.angle_alpha   90.00
_cell.angle_beta   90.00
_cell.angle_gamma   90.00
#
_symmetry.space_group_name_H-M   'P 1'
#
loop_
_entity.id
_entity.type
_entity.pdbx_description
1 polymer ?
#
loop_
_entity_poly.entity_id
_entity_poly.type
_entity_poly.pdbx_seq_one_letter_code
_entity_poly.pdbx_strand_id
1 'polypeptide(L)' 'DELGQVEKAVLRIALFELSKRSDVPYKVAINEAIELAKTFGAEDSHKFVNGVLDKAAPVIRPNKK' A
#
# COMPACT_ATOMS: atom_id res chain seq x y z
N ASP A 1 -1.75 9.81 15.12
CA ASP A 1 -2.24 10.83 14.16
C ASP A 1 -1.16 11.49 13.31
N GLU A 2 0.13 11.40 13.66
CA GLU A 2 1.20 11.79 12.72
C GLU A 2 1.67 10.60 11.90
N LEU A 3 1.22 10.55 10.65
CA LEU A 3 1.82 9.71 9.62
C LEU A 3 2.65 10.63 8.72
N GLY A 4 3.86 10.19 8.36
CA GLY A 4 4.68 10.92 7.39
C GLY A 4 3.94 11.13 6.07
N GLN A 5 4.21 12.26 5.40
CA GLN A 5 3.44 12.66 4.22
C GLN A 5 3.60 11.66 3.07
N VAL A 6 4.78 11.04 2.96
CA VAL A 6 5.07 10.05 1.92
C VAL A 6 4.29 8.76 2.17
N GLU A 7 4.36 8.21 3.39
CA GLU A 7 3.62 7.00 3.77
C GLU A 7 2.12 7.21 3.59
N LYS A 8 1.63 8.40 3.94
CA LYS A 8 0.23 8.77 3.75
C LYS A 8 -0.17 8.80 2.28
N ALA A 9 0.68 9.36 1.41
CA ALA A 9 0.43 9.39 -0.03
C ALA A 9 0.46 7.97 -0.62
N VAL A 10 1.49 7.18 -0.29
CA VAL A 10 1.65 5.79 -0.75
C VAL A 10 0.45 4.94 -0.32
N LEU A 11 0.05 4.99 0.96
CA LEU A 11 -1.10 4.22 1.44
C LEU A 11 -2.39 4.64 0.76
N ARG A 12 -2.62 5.94 0.52
CA ARG A 12 -3.83 6.40 -0.18
C ARG A 12 -3.91 5.84 -1.60
N ILE A 13 -2.80 5.86 -2.33
CA ILE A 13 -2.73 5.30 -3.69
C ILE A 13 -2.99 3.79 -3.65
N ALA A 14 -2.26 3.06 -2.80
CA ALA A 14 -2.39 1.60 -2.69
C ALA A 14 -3.81 1.16 -2.30
N LEU A 15 -4.42 1.83 -1.32
CA LEU A 15 -5.79 1.53 -0.87
C LEU A 15 -6.82 1.88 -1.96
N PHE A 16 -6.59 2.96 -2.71
CA PHE A 16 -7.44 3.30 -3.85
C PHE A 16 -7.35 2.24 -4.96
N GLU A 17 -6.14 1.81 -5.33
CA GLU A 17 -5.96 0.76 -6.34
C GLU A 17 -6.61 -0.56 -5.91
N LEU A 18 -6.35 -1.00 -4.68
CA LEU A 18 -6.95 -2.21 -4.12
C LEU A 18 -8.49 -2.16 -4.14
N SER A 19 -9.09 -1.01 -3.86
CA SER A 19 -10.55 -0.85 -3.73
C SER A 19 -11.29 -0.53 -5.03
N LYS A 20 -10.64 0.13 -6.01
CA LYS A 20 -11.31 0.67 -7.20
C LYS A 20 -10.73 0.19 -8.53
N ARG A 21 -9.49 -0.31 -8.55
CA ARG A 21 -8.78 -0.68 -9.80
C ARG A 21 -8.65 -2.19 -9.94
N SER A 22 -9.72 -2.84 -10.40
CA SER A 22 -9.72 -4.28 -10.67
C SER A 22 -8.81 -4.71 -11.82
N ASP A 23 -8.37 -3.75 -12.64
CA ASP A 23 -7.39 -3.91 -13.71
C ASP A 23 -5.95 -4.01 -13.19
N VAL A 24 -5.68 -3.52 -11.97
CA VAL A 24 -4.37 -3.65 -11.31
C VAL A 24 -4.35 -4.95 -10.49
N PRO A 25 -3.42 -5.88 -10.75
CA PRO A 25 -3.34 -7.12 -9.98
C PRO A 25 -3.06 -6.88 -8.50
N TYR A 26 -3.70 -7.66 -7.63
CA TYR A 26 -3.61 -7.50 -6.17
C TYR A 26 -2.16 -7.42 -5.65
N LYS A 27 -1.29 -8.33 -6.09
CA LYS A 27 0.11 -8.39 -5.64
C LYS A 27 0.93 -7.23 -6.17
N VAL A 28 0.59 -6.71 -7.36
CA VAL A 28 1.32 -5.59 -7.98
C VAL A 28 1.07 -4.31 -7.18
N ALA A 29 -0.19 -4.00 -6.87
CA ALA A 29 -0.53 -2.81 -6.07
C ALA A 29 0.21 -2.78 -4.71
N ILE A 30 0.34 -3.94 -4.06
CA ILE A 30 1.05 -4.07 -2.78
C ILE A 30 2.56 -3.91 -2.96
N ASN A 31 3.16 -4.63 -3.91
CA ASN A 31 4.60 -4.57 -4.13
C ASN A 31 5.06 -3.17 -4.53
N GLU A 32 4.37 -2.51 -5.46
CA GLU A 32 4.73 -1.17 -5.92
C GLU A 32 4.60 -0.13 -4.79
N ALA A 33 3.59 -0.26 -3.93
CA ALA A 33 3.47 0.60 -2.76
C ALA A 33 4.66 0.45 -1.79
N ILE A 34 5.15 -0.77 -1.59
CA ILE A 34 6.33 -1.04 -0.75
C ILE A 34 7.59 -0.44 -1.37
N GLU A 35 7.78 -0.59 -2.68
CA GLU A 35 8.93 -0.02 -3.40
C GLU A 35 8.90 1.52 -3.43
N LEU A 36 7.73 2.15 -3.59
CA LEU A 36 7.58 3.60 -3.44
C LEU A 36 7.95 4.05 -2.02
N ALA A 37 7.54 3.32 -1.00
CA ALA A 37 7.89 3.61 0.39
C ALA A 37 9.38 3.45 0.68
N LYS A 38 10.07 2.49 0.03
CA LYS A 38 11.55 2.37 0.11
C LYS A 38 12.25 3.53 -0.59
N THR A 39 11.72 3.97 -1.73
CA THR A 39 12.36 4.95 -2.60
C THR A 39 12.24 6.36 -2.05
N PHE A 40 11.07 6.71 -1.51
CA PHE A 40 10.74 8.08 -1.12
C PHE A 40 10.48 8.27 0.37
N GLY A 41 10.26 7.18 1.12
CA GLY A 41 9.99 7.23 2.55
C GLY A 41 11.24 7.43 3.39
N ALA A 42 11.03 7.60 4.69
CA ALA A 42 12.09 7.55 5.69
C ALA A 42 12.62 6.11 5.88
N GLU A 43 13.62 5.97 6.74
CA GLU A 43 14.08 4.66 7.20
C GLU A 43 12.90 3.89 7.80
N ASP A 44 12.77 2.61 7.44
CA ASP A 44 11.67 1.71 7.85
C ASP A 44 10.25 2.01 7.33
N SER A 45 10.02 3.04 6.52
CA SER A 45 8.69 3.35 5.96
C SER A 45 8.07 2.17 5.19
N HIS A 46 8.91 1.42 4.47
CA HIS A 46 8.48 0.23 3.74
C HIS A 46 7.97 -0.91 4.63
N LYS A 47 8.56 -1.09 5.83
CA LYS A 47 8.09 -2.09 6.81
C LYS A 47 6.73 -1.69 7.35
N PHE A 48 6.54 -0.40 7.64
CA PHE A 48 5.26 0.13 8.08
C PHE A 48 4.17 -0.04 7.00
N VAL A 49 4.46 0.38 5.77
CA VAL A 49 3.51 0.24 4.63
C VAL A 49 3.16 -1.22 4.39
N ASN A 50 4.14 -2.13 4.38
CA ASN A 50 3.89 -3.56 4.23
C ASN A 50 2.96 -4.08 5.34
N GLY A 51 3.23 -3.77 6.61
CA GLY A 51 2.41 -4.22 7.73
C GLY A 51 0.97 -3.69 7.71
N VAL A 52 0.74 -2.48 7.18
CA VAL A 52 -0.61 -1.92 6.99
C VAL A 52 -1.33 -2.62 5.85
N LEU A 53 -0.68 -2.78 4.69
CA LEU A 53 -1.29 -3.39 3.51
C LEU A 53 -1.57 -4.89 3.70
N ASP A 54 -0.72 -5.62 4.43
CA ASP A 54 -0.96 -7.03 4.77
C ASP A 54 -2.29 -7.24 5.52
N LYS A 55 -2.69 -6.25 6.34
CA LYS A 55 -3.96 -6.27 7.08
C LYS A 55 -5.12 -5.72 6.28
N ALA A 56 -4.91 -4.61 5.56
CA ALA A 56 -5.98 -3.91 4.86
C ALA A 56 -6.37 -4.58 3.54
N ALA A 57 -5.41 -5.07 2.77
CA ALA A 57 -5.65 -5.59 1.43
C ALA A 57 -6.61 -6.80 1.39
N PRO A 58 -6.54 -7.80 2.30
CA PRO A 58 -7.51 -8.90 2.33
C PRO A 58 -8.94 -8.46 2.66
N VAL A 59 -9.10 -7.37 3.43
CA VAL A 59 -10.41 -6.81 3.77
C VAL A 59 -11.00 -6.07 2.57
N ILE A 60 -10.17 -5.32 1.85
CA ILE A 60 -10.60 -4.50 0.71
C ILE A 60 -10.87 -5.36 -0.53
N ARG A 61 -10.01 -6.35 -0.79
CA ARG A 61 -10.13 -7.25 -1.96
C ARG A 61 -10.02 -8.71 -1.52
N PRO A 62 -11.10 -9.32 -1.01
CA PRO A 62 -11.08 -10.67 -0.44
C PRO A 62 -10.71 -11.77 -1.43
N ASN A 63 -10.99 -11.57 -2.72
CA ASN A 63 -10.67 -12.55 -3.77
C ASN A 63 -9.18 -12.57 -4.14
N LYS A 64 -8.37 -11.62 -3.63
CA LYS A 64 -6.91 -11.50 -3.88
C LYS A 64 -6.52 -11.55 -5.36
N LYS A 65 -7.40 -11.08 -6.24
CA LYS A 65 -7.18 -11.00 -7.69
C LYS A 65 -6.58 -9.65 -8.06
#